data_AF-A0A7J9HYK7-F1
#
_entry.id   AF-A0A7J9HYK7-F1
#
_cell.length_a   1.000
_cell.length_b   1.000
_cell.length_c   1.000
_cell.angle_alpha   90.00
_cell.angle_beta   90.00
_cell.angle_gamma   90.00
#
_symmetry.space_group_name_H-M   'P 1'
#
loop_
_entity.id
_entity.type
_entity.pdbx_description
1 polymer ?
#
loop_
_entity_poly.entity_id
_entity_poly.type
_entity_poly.pdbx_seq_one_letter_code
_entity_poly.pdbx_strand_id
1 'polypeptide(L)' 'MQLDCGITNPKVIAPSLLIMGEKDYVMKSPGMEDYIRKGIVKQFMPNLDIIFMSEGNHFVQEQLPEQVNELILSFLTKN' A
#
# COMPACT_ATOMS: atom_id res chain seq x y z
N MET A 1 0.45 25.32 9.11
CA MET A 1 1.44 25.76 8.11
C MET A 1 1.58 24.65 7.08
N GLN A 2 1.30 24.95 5.82
CA GLN A 2 1.55 24.02 4.72
C GLN A 2 3.02 24.16 4.34
N LEU A 3 3.82 23.12 4.55
CA LEU A 3 5.24 23.11 4.24
C LEU A 3 5.39 23.08 2.71
N ASP A 4 5.93 24.14 2.12
CA ASP A 4 6.24 24.18 0.68
C ASP A 4 7.60 23.52 0.44
N CYS A 5 7.57 22.30 -0.08
CA CYS A 5 8.75 21.50 -0.41
C CYS A 5 9.20 21.68 -1.88
N GLY A 6 8.63 22.62 -2.64
CA GLY A 6 8.94 22.84 -4.05
C GLY A 6 8.50 21.71 -5.00
N ILE A 7 7.76 20.72 -4.50
CA ILE A 7 7.21 19.63 -5.30
C ILE A 7 5.91 20.10 -5.96
N THR A 8 5.99 20.42 -7.25
CA THR A 8 4.86 20.94 -8.04
C THR A 8 3.89 19.85 -8.51
N ASN A 9 4.34 18.60 -8.57
CA ASN A 9 3.51 17.44 -8.92
C ASN A 9 3.91 16.21 -8.08
N PRO A 10 3.31 16.01 -6.89
CA PRO A 10 3.72 14.98 -5.93
C PRO A 10 3.26 13.57 -6.30
N LYS A 11 3.14 13.24 -7.59
CA LYS A 11 2.67 11.93 -8.05
C LYS A 11 3.81 10.94 -8.20
N VAL A 12 3.63 9.74 -7.63
CA VAL A 12 4.48 8.59 -7.87
C VAL A 12 3.86 7.77 -9.00
N ILE A 13 4.45 7.86 -10.19
CA ILE A 13 3.94 7.18 -11.40
C ILE A 13 4.51 5.76 -11.59
N ALA A 14 5.50 5.36 -10.80
CA ALA A 14 6.05 4.02 -10.88
C ALA A 14 4.98 2.97 -10.53
N PRO A 15 4.92 1.83 -11.26
CA PRO A 15 4.12 0.69 -10.84
C PRO A 15 4.47 0.35 -9.38
N SER A 16 3.46 0.19 -8.55
CA SER A 16 3.65 -0.03 -7.11
C SER A 16 2.68 -1.08 -6.59
N LEU A 17 3.13 -1.86 -5.60
CA LEU A 17 2.30 -2.84 -4.91
C LEU A 17 2.33 -2.55 -3.40
N LEU A 18 1.16 -2.38 -2.79
CA LEU A 18 0.96 -2.38 -1.35
C LEU A 18 0.35 -3.72 -0.93
N ILE A 19 1.09 -4.49 -0.14
CA ILE A 19 0.60 -5.70 0.51
C ILE A 19 0.34 -5.36 1.98
N MET A 20 -0.87 -5.57 2.46
CA MET A 20 -1.28 -5.17 3.81
C MET A 20 -2.15 -6.24 4.45
N GLY A 21 -1.95 -6.49 5.74
CA GLY A 21 -2.84 -7.31 6.54
C GLY A 21 -4.15 -6.59 6.86
N GLU A 22 -5.30 -7.26 6.76
CA GLU A 22 -6.59 -6.66 7.11
C GLU A 22 -6.70 -6.26 8.59
N LYS A 23 -5.90 -6.91 9.45
CA LYS A 23 -5.88 -6.68 10.90
C LYS A 23 -4.73 -5.75 11.32
N ASP A 24 -4.06 -5.09 10.37
CA ASP A 24 -3.00 -4.11 10.67
C ASP A 24 -3.56 -2.94 11.50
N TYR A 25 -2.90 -2.63 12.61
CA TYR A 25 -3.31 -1.54 13.49
C TYR A 25 -3.15 -0.16 12.83
N VAL A 26 -2.36 -0.02 11.76
CA VAL A 26 -2.27 1.19 10.93
C VAL A 26 -3.64 1.63 10.43
N MET A 27 -4.56 0.68 10.16
CA MET A 27 -5.93 1.01 9.72
C MET A 27 -6.75 1.73 10.79
N LYS A 28 -6.37 1.60 12.07
CA LYS A 28 -7.02 2.31 13.19
C LYS A 28 -6.53 3.74 13.34
N SER A 29 -5.47 4.14 12.63
CA SER A 29 -5.03 5.53 12.61
C SER A 29 -6.09 6.41 11.95
N PRO A 30 -6.42 7.58 12.51
CA PRO A 30 -7.49 8.44 11.98
C PRO A 30 -7.34 8.71 10.48
N GLY A 31 -8.37 8.35 9.70
CA GLY A 31 -8.44 8.56 8.26
C GLY A 31 -7.65 7.57 7.39
N MET A 32 -6.81 6.70 7.97
CA MET A 32 -5.96 5.78 7.20
C MET A 32 -6.78 4.72 6.46
N GLU A 33 -7.76 4.12 7.13
CA GLU A 33 -8.61 3.10 6.50
C GLU A 33 -9.34 3.65 5.26
N ASP A 34 -9.94 4.84 5.38
CA ASP A 34 -10.57 5.52 4.25
C ASP A 34 -9.55 5.89 3.17
N TYR A 35 -8.37 6.37 3.57
CA TYR A 35 -7.32 6.77 2.64
C TYR A 35 -6.89 5.62 1.72
N ILE A 36 -6.78 4.42 2.27
CA ILE A 36 -6.37 3.21 1.55
C ILE A 36 -7.57 2.54 0.86
N ARG A 37 -8.64 2.17 1.60
CA ARG A 37 -9.76 1.38 1.06
C ARG A 37 -10.64 2.13 0.09
N LYS A 38 -10.83 3.45 0.27
CA LYS A 38 -11.57 4.28 -0.70
C LYS A 38 -10.68 4.75 -1.87
N GLY A 39 -9.41 4.34 -1.90
CA GLY A 39 -8.48 4.63 -2.99
C GLY A 39 -8.00 6.08 -3.06
N ILE A 40 -8.14 6.87 -1.98
CA ILE A 40 -7.65 8.27 -1.94
C ILE A 40 -6.13 8.32 -2.19
N VAL A 41 -5.39 7.31 -1.69
CA VAL A 41 -3.95 7.14 -1.98
C VAL A 41 -3.61 7.15 -3.47
N LYS A 42 -4.53 6.72 -4.35
CA LYS A 42 -4.32 6.70 -5.80
C LYS A 42 -4.31 8.08 -6.44
N GLN A 43 -4.74 9.14 -5.74
CA GLN A 43 -4.57 10.52 -6.19
C GLN A 43 -3.08 10.88 -6.34
N PHE A 44 -2.23 10.30 -5.49
CA PHE A 44 -0.77 10.45 -5.52
C PHE A 44 -0.08 9.26 -6.20
N MET A 45 -0.64 8.06 -6.10
CA MET A 45 -0.06 6.83 -6.66
C MET A 45 -1.03 6.15 -7.66
N PRO A 46 -1.22 6.71 -8.86
CA PRO A 46 -2.25 6.23 -9.80
C PRO A 46 -2.05 4.76 -10.22
N ASN A 47 -0.82 4.28 -10.25
CA ASN A 47 -0.44 2.92 -10.66
C ASN A 47 -0.21 1.98 -9.46
N LEU A 48 -0.85 2.27 -8.32
CA LEU A 48 -0.78 1.43 -7.12
C LEU A 48 -1.80 0.30 -7.17
N ASP A 49 -1.32 -0.93 -7.08
CA ASP A 49 -2.10 -2.10 -6.73
C ASP A 49 -2.08 -2.32 -5.21
N ILE A 50 -3.20 -2.76 -4.66
CA ILE A 50 -3.36 -2.98 -3.22
C ILE A 50 -3.93 -4.38 -3.01
N ILE A 51 -3.26 -5.16 -2.19
CA ILE A 51 -3.69 -6.50 -1.79
C ILE A 51 -3.88 -6.52 -0.28
N PHE A 52 -5.07 -6.93 0.14
CA PHE A 52 -5.41 -7.14 1.53
C PHE A 52 -5.35 -8.63 1.87
N MET A 53 -4.55 -8.99 2.88
CA MET A 53 -4.42 -10.35 3.38
C MET A 53 -5.30 -10.50 4.62
N SER A 54 -6.39 -11.28 4.52
CA SER A 54 -7.44 -11.37 5.54
C SER A 54 -6.93 -11.76 6.93
N GLU A 55 -5.94 -12.67 6.99
CA GLU A 55 -5.34 -13.11 8.25
C GLU A 55 -4.11 -12.31 8.68
N GLY A 56 -3.62 -11.41 7.82
CA GLY A 56 -2.44 -10.60 8.09
C GLY A 56 -2.71 -9.49 9.11
N ASN A 57 -1.72 -9.20 9.93
CA ASN A 57 -1.64 -8.00 10.74
C ASN A 57 -0.48 -7.11 10.25
N HIS A 58 0.17 -6.39 11.16
CA HIS A 58 1.24 -5.45 10.82
C HIS A 58 2.50 -6.09 10.23
N PHE A 59 2.83 -7.31 10.67
CA PHE A 59 4.03 -8.03 10.21
C PHE A 59 3.67 -9.12 9.20
N VAL A 60 2.81 -8.80 8.23
CA VAL A 60 2.23 -9.78 7.30
C VAL A 60 3.29 -10.59 6.53
N GLN A 61 4.43 -9.99 6.23
CA GLN A 61 5.57 -10.66 5.59
C GLN A 61 6.24 -11.73 6.48
N GLU A 62 6.16 -11.59 7.80
CA GLU A 62 6.67 -12.59 8.75
C GLU A 62 5.59 -13.65 9.06
N GLN A 63 4.33 -13.26 9.05
CA GLN A 63 3.21 -14.17 9.34
C GLN A 63 2.86 -15.09 8.17
N LEU A 64 2.90 -14.57 6.95
CA LEU A 64 2.48 -15.23 5.73
C LEU A 64 3.58 -15.12 4.66
N PRO A 65 4.82 -15.56 4.97
CA PRO A 65 6.00 -15.29 4.15
C PRO A 65 5.90 -15.87 2.74
N GLU A 66 5.38 -17.08 2.60
CA GLU A 66 5.22 -17.74 1.28
C GLU A 66 4.29 -16.93 0.37
N GLN A 67 3.13 -16.54 0.88
CA GLN A 67 2.15 -15.76 0.14
C GLN A 67 2.68 -14.37 -0.24
N VAL A 68 3.36 -13.68 0.69
CA VAL A 68 3.97 -12.38 0.42
C VAL A 68 5.08 -12.50 -0.63
N ASN A 69 5.92 -13.53 -0.55
CA ASN A 69 6.98 -13.78 -1.52
C ASN A 69 6.40 -14.04 -2.93
N GLU A 70 5.35 -14.85 -3.04
CA GLU A 70 4.68 -15.12 -4.31
C GLU A 70 4.09 -13.85 -4.93
N LEU A 71 3.48 -12.98 -4.12
CA LEU A 71 2.94 -11.69 -4.59
C LEU A 71 4.05 -10.77 -5.11
N ILE A 72 5.18 -10.68 -4.40
CA ILE A 72 6.34 -9.89 -4.82
C ILE A 72 6.91 -10.43 -6.13
N LEU A 73 7.16 -11.73 -6.22
CA LEU A 73 7.69 -12.36 -7.43
C LEU A 73 6.74 -12.18 -8.62
N SER A 74 5.44 -12.35 -8.40
CA SER A 74 4.41 -12.15 -9.43
C SER A 74 4.35 -10.71 -9.93
N PHE A 75 4.53 -9.72 -9.04
CA PHE A 75 4.58 -8.32 -9.41
C PHE A 75 5.85 -7.97 -10.20
N LEU A 76 7.01 -8.49 -9.78
CA LEU A 76 8.29 -8.22 -10.43
C LEU A 76 8.43 -8.91 -11.80
N THR A 77 7.76 -10.05 -12.00
CA THR A 77 7.81 -10.82 -13.26
C THR A 77 6.77 -10.39 -14.29
N LYS A 78 5.76 -9.60 -13.89
CA LYS A 78 4.74 -9.05 -14.80
C LYS A 78 5.19 -7.82 -15.58
N ASN A 79 6.35 -7.23 -15.23
CA ASN A 79 6.86 -6.00 -15.81
C ASN A 79 8.08 -6.25 -16.70
#